data_AF-A0AAV9QPS6-F1
#
_entry.id   AF-A0AAV9QPS6-F1
#
_cell.length_a   1.000
_cell.length_b   1.000
_cell.length_c   1.000
_cell.angle_alpha   90.00
_cell.angle_beta   90.00
_cell.angle_gamma   90.00
#
_symmetry.space_group_name_H-M   'P 1'
#
loop_
_entity.id
_entity.type
_entity.pdbx_description
1 polymer ?
#
loop_
_entity_poly.entity_id
_entity_poly.type
_entity_poly.pdbx_seq_one_letter_code
_entity_poly.pdbx_strand_id
1 'polypeptide(L)'
;MGFVNALAPLRLARSGQADKALNKLASSSFSRIFRLVLPATAATIISWFICNIGLYRTAGMSDAFWLTTTTPRPSTTWLQALQDLLAGLSATWRYGPENPYDQPQWALIYLLQGSFMVISALFLTAAMTPAWRTVTISVLVCWSLNWSWLIGDPWTGLSCFAGIILAEMSLSGVPEALSDVSHILSPSTILLALLLMSYPSGYPEAAGWSKWMYELGVRFLPADNLDRMYGSLGGILLVFGILVSPHARWALSQKPLEWLGQVSFAIYLLHGMLLRTVFAWVLHLGQPLAPFGHHGDDGQQYWIERYPVPGFFQCALATLVLAACVGGASHLWNMKLEPLFAKMTAKLEGLVTGKYSIEVKSTDTPILPIRKD
;
A
#
# COMPACT_ATOMS: atom_id res chain seq x y z
N MET A 1 -4.84 -7.52 1.70
CA MET A 1 -5.67 -6.89 2.76
C MET A 1 -6.89 -7.73 3.14
N GLY A 2 -7.85 -7.97 2.23
CA GLY A 2 -9.09 -8.69 2.53
C GLY A 2 -8.89 -10.03 3.26
N PHE A 3 -7.98 -10.87 2.76
CA PHE A 3 -7.68 -12.18 3.33
C PHE A 3 -7.25 -12.12 4.81
N VAL A 4 -6.15 -11.40 5.08
CA VAL A 4 -5.54 -11.32 6.42
C VAL A 4 -6.51 -10.69 7.43
N ASN A 5 -7.22 -9.65 6.99
CA ASN A 5 -8.10 -8.87 7.85
C ASN A 5 -9.40 -9.62 8.20
N ALA A 6 -9.85 -10.52 7.32
CA ALA A 6 -11.03 -11.33 7.54
C ALA A 6 -10.78 -12.57 8.39
N LEU A 7 -9.57 -13.14 8.35
CA LEU A 7 -9.28 -14.45 8.95
C LEU A 7 -9.66 -14.56 10.43
N ALA A 8 -9.25 -13.58 11.26
CA ALA A 8 -9.53 -13.61 12.69
C ALA A 8 -11.03 -13.39 13.03
N PRO A 9 -11.73 -12.40 12.46
CA PRO A 9 -13.18 -12.26 12.61
C PRO A 9 -13.96 -13.49 12.11
N LEU A 10 -13.60 -14.06 10.96
CA LEU A 10 -14.28 -15.22 10.38
C LEU A 10 -14.12 -16.46 11.27
N ARG A 11 -12.94 -16.70 11.84
CA ARG A 11 -12.73 -17.78 12.83
C ARG A 11 -13.66 -17.65 14.03
N LEU A 12 -13.81 -16.44 14.58
CA LEU A 12 -14.72 -16.19 15.71
C LEU A 12 -16.19 -16.38 15.32
N ALA A 13 -16.60 -15.87 14.14
CA ALA A 13 -17.94 -16.06 13.63
C ALA A 13 -18.27 -17.54 13.39
N ARG A 14 -17.34 -18.34 12.86
CA ARG A 14 -17.51 -19.80 12.70
C ARG A 14 -17.60 -20.54 14.04
N SER A 15 -16.99 -20.02 15.10
CA SER A 15 -17.10 -20.57 16.45
C SER A 15 -18.41 -20.20 17.17
N GLY A 16 -19.37 -19.57 16.49
CA GLY A 16 -20.65 -19.12 17.07
C GLY A 16 -20.53 -17.86 17.94
N GLN A 17 -19.36 -17.20 17.95
CA GLN A 17 -19.09 -16.03 18.79
C GLN A 17 -19.16 -14.73 17.98
N ALA A 18 -20.32 -14.47 17.35
CA ALA A 18 -20.52 -13.32 16.47
C ALA A 18 -20.29 -11.97 17.19
N ASP A 19 -20.79 -11.82 18.42
CA ASP A 19 -20.61 -10.57 19.18
C ASP A 19 -19.13 -10.27 19.48
N LYS A 20 -18.36 -11.30 19.81
CA LYS A 20 -16.90 -11.16 20.01
C LYS A 20 -16.18 -10.87 18.70
N ALA A 21 -16.65 -11.43 17.58
CA ALA A 21 -16.13 -11.11 16.25
C ALA A 21 -16.35 -9.63 15.92
N LEU A 22 -17.54 -9.08 16.18
CA LEU A 22 -17.88 -7.68 15.97
C LEU A 22 -17.08 -6.74 16.88
N ASN A 23 -16.98 -7.03 18.18
CA ASN A 23 -16.18 -6.23 19.11
C ASN A 23 -14.70 -6.21 18.71
N LYS A 24 -14.16 -7.37 18.31
CA LYS A 24 -12.77 -7.48 17.82
C LYS A 24 -12.59 -6.71 16.51
N LEU A 25 -13.56 -6.80 15.60
CA LEU A 25 -13.55 -6.06 14.35
C LEU A 25 -13.49 -4.55 14.60
N ALA A 26 -14.33 -4.03 15.50
CA ALA A 26 -14.38 -2.61 15.84
C ALA A 26 -13.04 -2.08 16.39
N SER A 27 -12.49 -2.71 17.44
CA SER A 27 -11.20 -2.32 18.03
C SER A 27 -10.04 -2.47 17.02
N SER A 28 -9.98 -3.58 16.28
CA SER A 28 -8.94 -3.79 15.28
C SER A 28 -9.00 -2.80 14.12
N SER A 29 -10.19 -2.31 13.78
CA SER A 29 -10.39 -1.36 12.69
C SER A 29 -9.85 0.02 13.04
N PHE A 30 -10.16 0.50 14.25
CA PHE A 30 -9.68 1.78 14.75
C PHE A 30 -8.15 1.84 14.74
N SER A 31 -7.50 0.85 15.35
CA SER A 31 -6.05 0.77 15.43
C SER A 31 -5.36 0.61 14.07
N ARG A 32 -6.05 0.05 13.06
CA ARG A 32 -5.50 -0.07 11.70
C ARG A 32 -5.33 1.27 11.02
N ILE A 33 -6.31 2.17 11.17
CA ILE A 33 -6.26 3.50 10.54
C ILE A 33 -5.00 4.23 11.00
N PHE A 34 -4.71 4.24 12.30
CA PHE A 34 -3.50 4.89 12.83
C PHE A 34 -2.20 4.20 12.41
N ARG A 35 -2.17 2.87 12.34
CA ARG A 35 -1.00 2.12 11.85
C ARG A 35 -0.69 2.42 10.38
N LEU A 36 -1.68 2.83 9.60
CA LEU A 36 -1.48 3.25 8.21
C LEU A 36 -1.08 4.73 8.14
N VAL A 37 -1.78 5.60 8.87
CA VAL A 37 -1.63 7.06 8.78
C VAL A 37 -0.33 7.55 9.41
N LEU A 38 0.01 7.09 10.62
CA LEU A 38 1.16 7.61 11.37
C LEU A 38 2.51 7.37 10.66
N PRO A 39 2.82 6.15 10.17
CA PRO A 39 4.09 5.91 9.50
C PRO A 39 4.20 6.66 8.17
N ALA A 40 3.10 6.72 7.39
CA ALA A 40 3.07 7.46 6.14
C ALA A 40 3.30 8.96 6.35
N THR A 41 2.69 9.53 7.40
CA THR A 41 2.87 10.94 7.78
C THR A 41 4.33 11.22 8.15
N ALA A 42 4.94 10.33 8.95
CA ALA A 42 6.34 10.47 9.33
C ALA A 42 7.28 10.37 8.11
N ALA A 43 7.02 9.44 7.18
CA ALA A 43 7.80 9.31 5.95
C ALA A 43 7.70 10.58 5.08
N THR A 44 6.51 11.15 4.94
CA THR A 44 6.30 12.41 4.21
C THR A 44 7.03 13.58 4.86
N ILE A 45 6.99 13.71 6.19
CA ILE A 45 7.72 14.76 6.92
C ILE A 45 9.24 14.63 6.70
N ILE A 46 9.77 13.40 6.75
CA ILE A 46 11.19 13.14 6.52
C ILE A 46 11.57 13.49 5.07
N SER A 47 10.80 13.03 4.09
CA SER A 47 11.03 13.32 2.67
C SER A 47 10.94 14.82 2.38
N TRP A 48 9.97 15.52 2.97
CA TRP A 48 9.82 16.97 2.89
C TRP A 48 11.05 17.69 3.46
N PHE A 49 11.54 17.26 4.62
CA PHE A 49 12.72 17.86 5.23
C PHE A 49 13.96 17.68 4.34
N ILE A 50 14.18 16.46 3.83
CA ILE A 50 15.27 16.12 2.90
C ILE A 50 15.20 16.96 1.62
N CYS A 51 14.00 17.19 1.08
CA CYS A 51 13.79 18.04 -0.09
C CYS A 51 14.26 19.48 0.18
N ASN A 52 13.82 20.08 1.29
CA ASN A 52 14.09 21.49 1.60
C ASN A 52 15.56 21.78 1.91
N ILE A 53 16.32 20.80 2.42
CA ILE A 53 17.78 20.93 2.58
C ILE A 53 18.57 20.67 1.28
N GLY A 54 17.87 20.42 0.16
CA GLY A 54 18.48 20.32 -1.18
C GLY A 54 19.07 18.96 -1.52
N LEU A 55 18.83 17.92 -0.71
CA LEU A 55 19.41 16.59 -0.92
C LEU A 55 18.86 15.86 -2.16
N TYR A 56 17.72 16.29 -2.69
CA TYR A 56 17.14 15.78 -3.94
C TYR A 56 17.67 16.44 -5.22
N ARG A 57 18.59 17.41 -5.12
CA ARG A 57 19.09 18.16 -6.28
C ARG A 57 19.66 17.25 -7.37
N THR A 58 20.42 16.23 -6.99
CA THR A 58 21.02 15.28 -7.95
C THR A 58 19.96 14.47 -8.71
N ALA A 59 18.89 14.04 -8.03
CA ALA A 59 17.78 13.33 -8.67
C ALA A 59 17.00 14.23 -9.63
N GLY A 60 16.75 15.49 -9.24
CA GLY A 60 16.05 16.47 -10.07
C GLY A 60 16.82 16.91 -11.33
N MET A 61 18.15 16.75 -11.34
CA MET A 61 19.01 17.05 -12.49
C MET A 61 19.38 15.79 -13.30
N SER A 62 18.80 14.62 -12.98
CA SER A 62 19.04 13.38 -13.70
C SER A 62 18.42 13.41 -15.11
N ASP A 63 18.96 12.65 -16.07
CA ASP A 63 18.29 12.39 -17.36
C ASP A 63 17.24 11.27 -17.26
N ALA A 64 17.35 10.39 -16.25
CA ALA A 64 16.33 9.38 -15.99
C ALA A 64 14.95 10.01 -15.72
N PHE A 65 13.96 9.68 -16.56
CA PHE A 65 12.60 10.23 -16.51
C PHE A 65 11.97 10.10 -15.12
N TRP A 66 11.98 8.89 -14.54
CA TRP A 66 11.33 8.64 -13.25
C TRP A 66 11.96 9.46 -12.10
N LEU A 67 13.29 9.59 -12.07
CA LEU A 67 13.98 10.39 -11.04
C LEU A 67 13.63 11.86 -11.18
N THR A 68 13.60 12.39 -12.40
CA THR A 68 13.30 13.81 -12.62
C THR A 68 11.84 14.13 -12.28
N THR A 69 10.91 13.38 -12.87
CA THR A 69 9.48 13.68 -12.81
C THR A 69 8.90 13.49 -11.42
N THR A 70 9.45 12.54 -10.64
CA THR A 70 8.96 12.27 -9.28
C THR A 70 9.69 13.05 -8.19
N THR A 71 10.70 13.86 -8.53
CA THR A 71 11.45 14.63 -7.54
C THR A 71 10.83 16.01 -7.31
N PRO A 72 10.36 16.31 -6.09
CA PRO A 72 9.86 17.64 -5.75
C PRO A 72 10.99 18.67 -5.72
N ARG A 73 10.65 19.93 -5.97
CA ARG A 73 11.58 21.06 -5.82
C ARG A 73 11.52 21.62 -4.40
N PRO A 74 12.63 22.14 -3.85
CA PRO A 74 12.62 22.82 -2.57
C PRO A 74 11.77 24.10 -2.64
N SER A 75 11.06 24.42 -1.55
CA SER A 75 10.25 25.63 -1.45
C SER A 75 11.15 26.87 -1.32
N THR A 76 10.66 28.03 -1.76
CA THR A 76 11.47 29.26 -1.76
C THR A 76 11.70 29.84 -0.37
N THR A 77 10.74 29.62 0.54
CA THR A 77 10.78 30.10 1.93
C THR A 77 10.30 29.01 2.88
N TRP A 78 10.76 29.04 4.14
CA TRP A 78 10.33 28.06 5.16
C TRP A 78 8.85 28.14 5.51
N LEU A 79 8.22 29.31 5.39
CA LEU A 79 6.78 29.45 5.59
C LEU A 79 5.99 28.75 4.48
N GLN A 80 6.43 28.93 3.23
CA GLN A 80 5.87 28.20 2.09
C GLN A 80 6.12 26.70 2.25
N ALA A 81 7.33 26.30 2.70
CA ALA A 81 7.64 24.90 2.95
C ALA A 81 6.66 24.26 3.94
N LEU A 82 6.26 24.94 5.01
CA LEU A 82 5.26 24.43 5.94
C LEU A 82 3.87 24.28 5.29
N GLN A 83 3.47 25.24 4.46
CA GLN A 83 2.21 25.13 3.70
C GLN A 83 2.24 23.97 2.71
N ASP A 84 3.37 23.78 2.01
CA ASP A 84 3.59 22.67 1.08
C ASP A 84 3.60 21.33 1.80
N LEU A 85 4.09 21.27 3.05
CA LEU A 85 4.01 20.07 3.89
C LEU A 85 2.56 19.72 4.21
N LEU A 86 1.77 20.70 4.67
CA LEU A 86 0.34 20.47 4.98
C LEU A 86 -0.43 20.07 3.72
N ALA A 87 -0.13 20.69 2.58
CA ALA A 87 -0.70 20.33 1.29
C ALA A 87 -0.33 18.88 0.91
N GLY A 88 0.94 18.49 0.99
CA GLY A 88 1.40 17.13 0.68
C GLY A 88 0.81 16.06 1.60
N LEU A 89 0.70 16.35 2.90
CA LEU A 89 0.02 15.47 3.85
C LEU A 89 -1.46 15.30 3.51
N SER A 90 -2.15 16.39 3.15
CA SER A 90 -3.56 16.33 2.74
C SER A 90 -3.75 15.60 1.40
N ALA A 91 -2.83 15.77 0.46
CA ALA A 91 -2.86 15.16 -0.87
C ALA A 91 -2.81 13.63 -0.79
N THR A 92 -2.08 13.07 0.19
CA THR A 92 -2.02 11.62 0.42
C THR A 92 -3.40 10.99 0.69
N TRP A 93 -4.32 11.76 1.28
CA TRP A 93 -5.64 11.28 1.72
C TRP A 93 -6.79 11.85 0.89
N ARG A 94 -6.50 12.46 -0.27
CA ARG A 94 -7.48 13.08 -1.16
C ARG A 94 -7.38 12.45 -2.55
N TYR A 95 -8.52 12.24 -3.18
CA TYR A 95 -8.54 11.89 -4.61
C TYR A 95 -8.07 13.08 -5.45
N GLY A 96 -7.19 12.82 -6.41
CA GLY A 96 -6.65 13.85 -7.31
C GLY A 96 -5.13 13.96 -7.20
N PRO A 97 -4.56 15.16 -6.97
CA PRO A 97 -3.11 15.37 -7.06
C PRO A 97 -2.35 14.53 -6.04
N GLU A 98 -1.34 13.80 -6.51
CA GLU A 98 -0.52 12.91 -5.69
C GLU A 98 0.39 13.69 -4.74
N ASN A 99 0.83 13.04 -3.66
CA ASN A 99 1.81 13.62 -2.75
C ASN A 99 3.17 13.77 -3.45
N PRO A 100 3.66 15.00 -3.67
CA PRO A 100 4.89 15.23 -4.44
C PRO A 100 6.14 14.76 -3.68
N TYR A 101 6.08 14.67 -2.35
CA TYR A 101 7.20 14.22 -1.53
C TYR A 101 7.32 12.70 -1.47
N ASP A 102 6.22 11.97 -1.68
CA ASP A 102 6.21 10.51 -1.56
C ASP A 102 5.18 9.88 -2.51
N GLN A 103 5.51 9.93 -3.81
CA GLN A 103 4.69 9.39 -4.89
C GLN A 103 4.12 7.98 -4.61
N PRO A 104 4.91 6.99 -4.13
CA PRO A 104 4.39 5.66 -3.83
C PRO A 104 3.15 5.63 -2.94
N GLN A 105 2.95 6.63 -2.06
CA GLN A 105 1.82 6.72 -1.14
C GLN A 105 0.44 6.88 -1.81
N TRP A 106 0.36 7.06 -3.13
CA TRP A 106 -0.90 7.12 -3.88
C TRP A 106 -1.83 5.92 -3.57
N ALA A 107 -1.27 4.75 -3.24
CA ALA A 107 -2.05 3.55 -2.92
C ALA A 107 -2.72 3.57 -1.53
N LEU A 108 -2.29 4.45 -0.62
CA LEU A 108 -2.74 4.44 0.79
C LEU A 108 -4.23 4.77 0.94
N ILE A 109 -4.76 5.70 0.12
CA ILE A 109 -6.18 6.04 0.14
C ILE A 109 -7.05 4.86 -0.27
N TYR A 110 -6.62 4.11 -1.29
CA TYR A 110 -7.31 2.89 -1.74
C TYR A 110 -7.21 1.76 -0.71
N LEU A 111 -6.09 1.62 0.01
CA LEU A 111 -5.95 0.68 1.13
C LEU A 111 -6.86 1.04 2.31
N LEU A 112 -7.06 2.32 2.58
CA LEU A 112 -7.98 2.81 3.59
C LEU A 112 -9.44 2.53 3.18
N GLN A 113 -9.82 2.88 1.94
CA GLN A 113 -11.12 2.58 1.36
C GLN A 113 -11.43 1.07 1.40
N GLY A 114 -10.49 0.24 0.96
CA GLY A 114 -10.61 -1.22 1.00
C GLY A 114 -10.76 -1.74 2.44
N SER A 115 -10.12 -1.11 3.42
CA SER A 115 -10.31 -1.46 4.83
C SER A 115 -11.76 -1.24 5.28
N PHE A 116 -12.37 -0.09 4.94
CA PHE A 116 -13.78 0.17 5.24
C PHE A 116 -14.70 -0.85 4.57
N MET A 117 -14.47 -1.17 3.28
CA MET A 117 -15.24 -2.18 2.57
C MET A 117 -15.21 -3.55 3.26
N VAL A 118 -14.01 -4.00 3.67
CA VAL A 118 -13.84 -5.28 4.38
C VAL A 118 -14.57 -5.26 5.72
N ILE A 119 -14.46 -4.17 6.48
CA ILE A 119 -15.13 -4.02 7.78
C ILE A 119 -16.65 -4.08 7.60
N SER A 120 -17.21 -3.33 6.66
CA SER A 120 -18.65 -3.32 6.38
C SER A 120 -19.15 -4.69 5.93
N ALA A 121 -18.43 -5.39 5.06
CA ALA A 121 -18.83 -6.73 4.62
C ALA A 121 -18.77 -7.76 5.76
N LEU A 122 -17.73 -7.71 6.61
CA LEU A 122 -17.63 -8.60 7.77
C LEU A 122 -18.69 -8.28 8.82
N PHE A 123 -19.01 -7.00 9.04
CA PHE A 123 -20.08 -6.57 9.93
C PHE A 123 -21.43 -7.13 9.45
N LEU A 124 -21.75 -6.96 8.16
CA LEU A 124 -22.98 -7.47 7.56
C LEU A 124 -23.10 -9.00 7.66
N THR A 125 -21.98 -9.71 7.49
CA THR A 125 -21.98 -11.18 7.37
C THR A 125 -21.59 -11.91 8.66
N ALA A 126 -21.36 -11.20 9.77
CA ALA A 126 -20.87 -11.79 11.02
C ALA A 126 -21.82 -12.83 11.63
N ALA A 127 -23.13 -12.61 11.52
CA ALA A 127 -24.17 -13.48 12.06
C ALA A 127 -24.67 -14.54 11.04
N MET A 128 -24.20 -14.49 9.79
CA MET A 128 -24.64 -15.40 8.74
C MET A 128 -23.94 -16.75 8.84
N THR A 129 -24.60 -17.80 8.35
CA THR A 129 -23.94 -19.11 8.16
C THR A 129 -22.84 -19.01 7.09
N PRO A 130 -21.80 -19.86 7.11
CA PRO A 130 -20.69 -19.82 6.14
C PRO A 130 -21.13 -19.82 4.66
N ALA A 131 -22.15 -20.61 4.33
CA ALA A 131 -22.68 -20.69 2.97
C ALA A 131 -23.34 -19.37 2.54
N TRP A 132 -24.26 -18.85 3.35
CA TRP A 132 -24.92 -17.58 3.07
C TRP A 132 -23.95 -16.40 3.07
N ARG A 133 -22.97 -16.39 3.98
CA ARG A 133 -21.89 -15.40 3.96
C ARG A 133 -21.12 -15.42 2.65
N THR A 134 -20.77 -16.60 2.14
CA THR A 134 -20.05 -16.73 0.87
C THR A 134 -20.90 -16.23 -0.29
N VAL A 135 -22.19 -16.58 -0.33
CA VAL A 135 -23.15 -16.07 -1.32
C VAL A 135 -23.24 -14.54 -1.26
N THR A 136 -23.43 -13.96 -0.08
CA THR A 136 -23.51 -12.50 0.10
C THR A 136 -22.23 -11.80 -0.34
N ILE A 137 -21.06 -12.33 0.01
CA ILE A 137 -19.78 -11.73 -0.41
C ILE A 137 -19.58 -11.87 -1.92
N SER A 138 -19.99 -12.99 -2.54
CA SER A 138 -19.96 -13.14 -4.00
C SER A 138 -20.86 -12.14 -4.71
N VAL A 139 -22.06 -11.85 -4.15
CA VAL A 139 -22.91 -10.77 -4.64
C VAL A 139 -22.21 -9.42 -4.49
N LEU A 140 -21.57 -9.15 -3.35
CA LEU A 140 -20.78 -7.92 -3.15
C LEU A 140 -19.58 -7.82 -4.11
N VAL A 141 -18.94 -8.94 -4.48
CA VAL A 141 -17.90 -8.96 -5.52
C VAL A 141 -18.47 -8.47 -6.84
N CYS A 142 -19.53 -9.10 -7.34
CA CYS A 142 -20.16 -8.72 -8.61
C CYS A 142 -20.66 -7.27 -8.57
N TRP A 143 -21.27 -6.86 -7.46
CA TRP A 143 -21.77 -5.51 -7.27
C TRP A 143 -20.64 -4.48 -7.18
N SER A 144 -19.51 -4.84 -6.55
CA SER A 144 -18.36 -3.95 -6.42
C SER A 144 -17.78 -3.56 -7.76
N LEU A 145 -17.86 -4.42 -8.78
CA LEU A 145 -17.41 -4.08 -10.14
C LEU A 145 -18.18 -2.88 -10.71
N ASN A 146 -19.46 -2.73 -10.36
CA ASN A 146 -20.29 -1.61 -10.82
C ASN A 146 -20.01 -0.31 -10.04
N TRP A 147 -19.90 -0.36 -8.72
CA TRP A 147 -19.67 0.84 -7.90
C TRP A 147 -18.23 1.31 -7.86
N SER A 148 -17.25 0.41 -8.02
CA SER A 148 -15.84 0.79 -7.94
C SER A 148 -15.44 1.72 -9.10
N TRP A 149 -16.17 1.68 -10.23
CA TRP A 149 -16.10 2.69 -11.30
C TRP A 149 -16.41 4.11 -10.82
N LEU A 150 -17.33 4.28 -9.86
CA LEU A 150 -17.73 5.59 -9.33
C LEU A 150 -16.75 6.14 -8.28
N ILE A 151 -15.92 5.28 -7.68
CA ILE A 151 -15.05 5.63 -6.54
C ILE A 151 -13.59 5.88 -6.99
N GLY A 152 -13.29 5.74 -8.28
CA GLY A 152 -11.99 6.13 -8.86
C GLY A 152 -10.92 5.03 -8.89
N ASP A 153 -11.20 3.82 -8.37
CA ASP A 153 -10.44 2.60 -8.70
C ASP A 153 -11.40 1.40 -8.80
N PRO A 154 -11.66 0.87 -10.01
CA PRO A 154 -12.62 -0.20 -10.24
C PRO A 154 -12.24 -1.55 -9.59
N TRP A 155 -11.00 -1.75 -9.13
CA TRP A 155 -10.50 -3.08 -8.77
C TRP A 155 -10.23 -3.29 -7.28
N THR A 156 -10.18 -2.22 -6.48
CA THR A 156 -9.99 -2.31 -5.03
C THR A 156 -11.09 -3.13 -4.34
N GLY A 157 -12.35 -2.93 -4.73
CA GLY A 157 -13.50 -3.67 -4.17
C GLY A 157 -13.42 -5.18 -4.44
N LEU A 158 -13.17 -5.55 -5.71
CA LEU A 158 -12.98 -6.95 -6.12
C LEU A 158 -11.89 -7.63 -5.28
N SER A 159 -10.71 -7.02 -5.21
CA SER A 159 -9.56 -7.55 -4.48
C SER A 159 -9.84 -7.71 -2.98
N CYS A 160 -10.58 -6.78 -2.39
CA CYS A 160 -10.97 -6.83 -0.99
C CYS A 160 -11.94 -7.98 -0.71
N PHE A 161 -13.06 -8.05 -1.43
CA PHE A 161 -14.09 -9.06 -1.19
C PHE A 161 -13.65 -10.46 -1.62
N ALA A 162 -12.95 -10.60 -2.75
CA ALA A 162 -12.33 -11.87 -3.13
C ALA A 162 -11.34 -12.36 -2.06
N GLY A 163 -10.59 -11.44 -1.44
CA GLY A 163 -9.74 -11.75 -0.29
C GLY A 163 -10.52 -12.35 0.90
N ILE A 164 -11.73 -11.85 1.20
CA ILE A 164 -12.58 -12.41 2.26
C ILE A 164 -13.04 -13.83 1.88
N ILE A 165 -13.43 -14.05 0.62
CA ILE A 165 -13.82 -15.39 0.11
C ILE A 165 -12.64 -16.36 0.24
N LEU A 166 -11.44 -15.95 -0.15
CA LEU A 166 -10.24 -16.77 0.00
C LEU A 166 -9.94 -17.08 1.48
N ALA A 167 -10.20 -16.14 2.39
CA ALA A 167 -10.07 -16.40 3.83
C ALA A 167 -11.11 -17.42 4.32
N GLU A 168 -12.37 -17.29 3.90
CA GLU A 168 -13.42 -18.27 4.21
C GLU A 168 -13.07 -19.67 3.67
N MET A 169 -12.52 -19.73 2.45
CA MET A 169 -12.03 -20.94 1.82
C MET A 169 -10.85 -21.56 2.59
N SER A 170 -9.94 -20.74 3.12
CA SER A 170 -8.82 -21.24 3.92
C SER A 170 -9.26 -21.85 5.27
N LEU A 171 -10.48 -21.53 5.72
CA LEU A 171 -11.09 -22.07 6.94
C LEU A 171 -12.06 -23.24 6.65
N SER A 172 -12.28 -23.57 5.38
CA SER A 172 -13.10 -24.71 4.96
C SER A 172 -12.21 -25.90 4.61
N GLY A 173 -12.81 -27.08 4.37
CA GLY A 173 -12.09 -28.27 3.92
C GLY A 173 -11.64 -28.24 2.45
N VAL A 174 -11.80 -27.10 1.74
CA VAL A 174 -11.46 -26.98 0.32
C VAL A 174 -9.96 -27.20 0.04
N PRO A 175 -9.02 -26.63 0.80
CA PRO A 175 -7.59 -26.89 0.57
C PRO A 175 -7.22 -28.37 0.74
N GLU A 176 -7.86 -29.06 1.68
CA GLU A 176 -7.68 -30.51 1.89
C GLU A 176 -8.25 -31.30 0.72
N ALA A 177 -9.46 -30.96 0.26
CA ALA A 177 -10.10 -31.59 -0.89
C ALA A 177 -9.33 -31.38 -2.21
N LEU A 178 -8.62 -30.25 -2.36
CA LEU A 178 -7.80 -29.94 -3.53
C LEU A 178 -6.36 -30.44 -3.42
N SER A 179 -5.98 -31.08 -2.32
CA SER A 179 -4.61 -31.55 -2.07
C SER A 179 -4.13 -32.51 -3.16
N ASP A 180 -4.99 -33.44 -3.60
CA ASP A 180 -4.63 -34.45 -4.59
C ASP A 180 -4.27 -33.85 -5.95
N VAL A 181 -4.92 -32.77 -6.35
CA VAL A 181 -4.72 -32.10 -7.65
C VAL A 181 -3.76 -30.90 -7.53
N SER A 182 -3.37 -30.53 -6.30
CA SER A 182 -2.57 -29.33 -6.00
C SER A 182 -1.24 -29.27 -6.76
N HIS A 183 -0.61 -30.41 -7.03
CA HIS A 183 0.67 -30.51 -7.71
C HIS A 183 0.63 -30.06 -9.18
N ILE A 184 -0.54 -30.15 -9.84
CA ILE A 184 -0.75 -29.65 -11.21
C ILE A 184 -1.43 -28.29 -11.18
N LEU A 185 -2.46 -28.16 -10.33
CA LEU A 185 -3.30 -26.97 -10.27
C LEU A 185 -2.51 -25.76 -9.80
N SER A 186 -1.79 -25.85 -8.67
CA SER A 186 -1.12 -24.68 -8.10
C SER A 186 0.00 -24.12 -8.97
N PRO A 187 0.95 -24.90 -9.53
CA PRO A 187 1.98 -24.34 -10.40
C PRO A 187 1.38 -23.65 -11.63
N SER A 188 0.36 -24.26 -12.24
CA SER A 188 -0.33 -23.68 -13.41
C SER A 188 -1.03 -22.37 -13.06
N THR A 189 -1.75 -22.33 -11.93
CA THR A 189 -2.40 -21.10 -11.44
C THR A 189 -1.38 -20.03 -11.07
N ILE A 190 -0.29 -20.38 -10.38
CA ILE A 190 0.76 -19.43 -10.00
C ILE A 190 1.45 -18.86 -11.24
N LEU A 191 1.78 -19.68 -12.24
CA LEU A 191 2.37 -19.21 -13.49
C LEU A 191 1.43 -18.28 -14.25
N LEU A 192 0.14 -18.64 -14.35
CA LEU A 192 -0.87 -17.76 -14.93
C LEU A 192 -0.98 -16.44 -14.15
N ALA A 193 -0.99 -16.50 -12.82
CA ALA A 193 -1.04 -15.32 -11.97
C ALA A 193 0.15 -14.39 -12.20
N LEU A 194 1.37 -14.94 -12.26
CA LEU A 194 2.59 -14.19 -12.55
C LEU A 194 2.58 -13.60 -13.96
N LEU A 195 2.05 -14.33 -14.96
CA LEU A 195 1.86 -13.80 -16.31
C LEU A 195 0.92 -12.60 -16.30
N LEU A 196 -0.23 -12.68 -15.62
CA LEU A 196 -1.14 -11.55 -15.50
C LEU A 196 -0.47 -10.36 -14.80
N MET A 197 0.19 -10.60 -13.66
CA MET A 197 0.88 -9.55 -12.89
C MET A 197 2.09 -8.93 -13.60
N SER A 198 2.61 -9.57 -14.65
CA SER A 198 3.73 -9.04 -15.41
C SER A 198 3.33 -7.86 -16.32
N TYR A 199 2.04 -7.68 -16.62
CA TYR A 199 1.53 -6.65 -17.53
C TYR A 199 2.06 -5.26 -17.19
N PRO A 200 2.69 -4.54 -18.14
CA PRO A 200 3.35 -3.27 -17.86
C PRO A 200 2.34 -2.13 -17.74
N SER A 201 2.66 -1.14 -16.90
CA SER A 201 1.85 0.08 -16.77
C SER A 201 1.98 1.05 -17.95
N GLY A 202 2.98 0.85 -18.81
CA GLY A 202 3.22 1.68 -20.00
C GLY A 202 3.92 0.90 -21.10
N TYR A 203 3.78 1.37 -22.33
CA TYR A 203 4.33 0.75 -23.54
C TYR A 203 4.02 -0.75 -23.68
N PRO A 204 2.73 -1.17 -23.59
CA PRO A 204 2.35 -2.57 -23.70
C PRO A 204 2.77 -3.22 -25.03
N GLU A 205 2.99 -2.43 -26.07
CA GLU A 205 3.49 -2.86 -27.38
C GLU A 205 4.97 -3.29 -27.39
N ALA A 206 5.74 -2.99 -26.34
CA ALA A 206 7.18 -3.25 -26.28
C ALA A 206 7.53 -4.76 -26.28
N ALA A 207 6.61 -5.64 -25.90
CA ALA A 207 6.79 -7.09 -25.94
C ALA A 207 5.56 -7.81 -26.51
N GLY A 208 5.77 -8.96 -27.15
CA GLY A 208 4.70 -9.69 -27.83
C GLY A 208 3.59 -10.20 -26.89
N TRP A 209 3.97 -10.69 -25.69
CA TRP A 209 3.01 -11.18 -24.70
C TRP A 209 2.19 -10.03 -24.08
N SER A 210 2.81 -8.87 -23.80
CA SER A 210 2.12 -7.70 -23.24
C SER A 210 1.18 -7.07 -24.28
N LYS A 211 1.60 -7.06 -25.55
CA LYS A 211 0.75 -6.62 -26.67
C LYS A 211 -0.48 -7.52 -26.81
N TRP A 212 -0.29 -8.85 -26.76
CA TRP A 212 -1.40 -9.79 -26.81
C TRP A 212 -2.38 -9.58 -25.64
N MET A 213 -1.87 -9.39 -24.42
CA MET A 213 -2.69 -9.09 -23.26
C MET A 213 -3.43 -7.74 -23.41
N TYR A 214 -2.79 -6.72 -23.98
CA TYR A 214 -3.45 -5.45 -24.28
C TYR A 214 -4.61 -5.64 -25.26
N GLU A 215 -4.36 -6.27 -26.40
CA GLU A 215 -5.37 -6.53 -27.45
C GLU A 215 -6.54 -7.38 -26.96
N LEU A 216 -6.31 -8.28 -26.00
CA LEU A 216 -7.36 -9.05 -25.33
C LEU A 216 -8.11 -8.19 -24.32
N GLY A 217 -7.39 -7.44 -23.49
CA GLY A 217 -7.95 -6.64 -22.41
C GLY A 217 -8.88 -5.53 -22.90
N VAL A 218 -8.46 -4.80 -23.95
CA VAL A 218 -9.24 -3.69 -24.53
C VAL A 218 -10.60 -4.12 -25.11
N ARG A 219 -10.81 -5.42 -25.35
CA ARG A 219 -12.11 -5.95 -25.81
C ARG A 219 -13.16 -5.95 -24.71
N PHE A 220 -12.73 -5.99 -23.44
CA PHE A 220 -13.63 -6.12 -22.29
C PHE A 220 -13.69 -4.84 -21.46
N LEU A 221 -12.58 -4.09 -21.37
CA LEU A 221 -12.44 -2.90 -20.54
C LEU A 221 -11.65 -1.80 -21.26
N PRO A 222 -11.84 -0.53 -20.90
CA PRO A 222 -11.02 0.56 -21.41
C PRO A 222 -9.55 0.42 -21.00
N ALA A 223 -8.65 0.89 -21.88
CA ALA A 223 -7.21 0.70 -21.78
C ALA A 223 -6.59 1.18 -20.45
N ASP A 224 -7.09 2.29 -19.91
CA ASP A 224 -6.51 2.97 -18.74
C ASP A 224 -6.58 2.17 -17.43
N ASN A 225 -7.35 1.07 -17.41
CA ASN A 225 -7.56 0.25 -16.22
C ASN A 225 -6.99 -1.17 -16.35
N LEU A 226 -6.27 -1.48 -17.44
CA LEU A 226 -5.82 -2.84 -17.73
C LEU A 226 -4.70 -3.31 -16.80
N ASP A 227 -3.76 -2.44 -16.44
CA ASP A 227 -2.70 -2.75 -15.49
C ASP A 227 -3.26 -3.11 -14.11
N ARG A 228 -4.24 -2.33 -13.64
CA ARG A 228 -4.97 -2.57 -12.40
C ARG A 228 -5.80 -3.86 -12.44
N MET A 229 -6.46 -4.11 -13.57
CA MET A 229 -7.21 -5.35 -13.79
C MET A 229 -6.30 -6.57 -13.67
N TYR A 230 -5.26 -6.61 -14.51
CA TYR A 230 -4.36 -7.75 -14.60
C TYR A 230 -3.61 -7.98 -13.28
N GLY A 231 -3.16 -6.91 -12.62
CA GLY A 231 -2.57 -6.98 -11.29
C GLY A 231 -3.54 -7.53 -10.23
N SER A 232 -4.80 -7.12 -10.25
CA SER A 232 -5.82 -7.56 -9.28
C SER A 232 -6.22 -9.02 -9.49
N LEU A 233 -6.51 -9.41 -10.74
CA LEU A 233 -6.86 -10.79 -11.09
C LEU A 233 -5.69 -11.74 -10.82
N GLY A 234 -4.48 -11.34 -11.22
CA GLY A 234 -3.27 -12.09 -10.95
C GLY A 234 -3.02 -12.23 -9.45
N GLY A 235 -3.19 -11.17 -8.66
CA GLY A 235 -3.05 -11.22 -7.20
C GLY A 235 -4.04 -12.18 -6.53
N ILE A 236 -5.30 -12.21 -6.96
CA ILE A 236 -6.32 -13.14 -6.45
C ILE A 236 -5.93 -14.59 -6.78
N LEU A 237 -5.55 -14.86 -8.04
CA LEU A 237 -5.12 -16.19 -8.48
C LEU A 237 -3.83 -16.64 -7.78
N LEU A 238 -2.89 -15.73 -7.54
CA LEU A 238 -1.65 -16.02 -6.83
C LEU A 238 -1.94 -16.49 -5.40
N VAL A 239 -2.78 -15.76 -4.66
CA VAL A 239 -3.16 -16.15 -3.29
C VAL A 239 -3.89 -17.49 -3.30
N PHE A 240 -4.81 -17.72 -4.25
CA PHE A 240 -5.46 -19.01 -4.41
C PHE A 240 -4.45 -20.15 -4.65
N GLY A 241 -3.53 -19.97 -5.60
CA GLY A 241 -2.50 -20.97 -5.93
C GLY A 241 -1.58 -21.27 -4.75
N ILE A 242 -1.23 -20.27 -3.94
CA ILE A 242 -0.47 -20.43 -2.70
C ILE A 242 -1.29 -21.19 -1.65
N LEU A 243 -2.56 -20.86 -1.45
CA LEU A 243 -3.40 -21.52 -0.44
C LEU A 243 -3.53 -23.03 -0.67
N VAL A 244 -3.66 -23.44 -1.94
CA VAL A 244 -3.80 -24.85 -2.32
C VAL A 244 -2.46 -25.60 -2.25
N SER A 245 -1.32 -24.93 -2.43
CA SER A 245 0.01 -25.59 -2.45
C SER A 245 0.68 -25.65 -1.07
N PRO A 246 0.94 -26.84 -0.51
CA PRO A 246 1.77 -26.97 0.70
C PRO A 246 3.20 -26.46 0.49
N HIS A 247 3.80 -26.75 -0.68
CA HIS A 247 5.18 -26.37 -1.01
C HIS A 247 5.34 -24.85 -1.11
N ALA A 248 4.39 -24.16 -1.76
CA ALA A 248 4.43 -22.70 -1.86
C ALA A 248 4.30 -22.03 -0.47
N ARG A 249 3.39 -22.53 0.37
CA ARG A 249 3.25 -22.07 1.76
C ARG A 249 4.54 -22.29 2.56
N TRP A 250 5.15 -23.47 2.43
CA TRP A 250 6.40 -23.78 3.11
C TRP A 250 7.53 -22.87 2.65
N ALA A 251 7.69 -22.67 1.34
CA ALA A 251 8.73 -21.81 0.79
C ALA A 251 8.58 -20.35 1.25
N LEU A 252 7.37 -19.81 1.20
CA LEU A 252 7.07 -18.44 1.64
C LEU A 252 7.16 -18.24 3.16
N SER A 253 7.07 -19.33 3.94
CA SER A 253 7.20 -19.30 5.41
C SER A 253 8.65 -19.47 5.88
N GLN A 254 9.63 -19.47 4.98
CA GLN A 254 11.04 -19.50 5.37
C GLN A 254 11.48 -18.16 5.97
N LYS A 255 12.38 -18.21 6.95
CA LYS A 255 12.84 -17.04 7.73
C LYS A 255 13.21 -15.80 6.90
N PRO A 256 13.94 -15.91 5.76
CA PRO A 256 14.28 -14.73 4.97
C PRO A 256 13.05 -14.02 4.39
N LEU A 257 12.07 -14.78 3.89
CA LEU A 257 10.85 -14.24 3.30
C LEU A 257 9.87 -13.76 4.37
N GLU A 258 9.83 -14.42 5.53
CA GLU A 258 9.08 -13.95 6.69
C GLU A 258 9.63 -12.61 7.20
N TRP A 259 10.96 -12.49 7.32
CA TRP A 259 11.62 -11.22 7.67
C TRP A 259 11.31 -10.14 6.65
N LEU A 260 11.39 -10.44 5.34
CA LEU A 260 11.05 -9.49 4.29
C LEU A 260 9.60 -9.03 4.41
N GLY A 261 8.68 -9.95 4.74
CA GLY A 261 7.29 -9.63 5.05
C GLY A 261 7.14 -8.67 6.23
N GLN A 262 7.89 -8.87 7.31
CA GLN A 262 7.87 -7.99 8.48
C GLN A 262 8.33 -6.56 8.17
N VAL A 263 9.36 -6.37 7.33
CA VAL A 263 9.88 -5.03 6.99
C VAL A 263 9.28 -4.44 5.71
N SER A 264 8.41 -5.17 5.01
CA SER A 264 7.88 -4.81 3.68
C SER A 264 7.21 -3.44 3.63
N PHE A 265 6.45 -3.08 4.67
CA PHE A 265 5.79 -1.79 4.75
C PHE A 265 6.80 -0.63 4.90
N ALA A 266 7.85 -0.82 5.70
CA ALA A 266 8.93 0.15 5.82
C ALA A 266 9.73 0.26 4.51
N ILE A 267 9.96 -0.84 3.79
CA ILE A 267 10.58 -0.80 2.45
C ILE A 267 9.72 0.05 1.51
N TYR A 268 8.40 -0.18 1.50
CA TYR A 268 7.46 0.56 0.69
C TYR A 268 7.46 2.07 1.01
N LEU A 269 7.59 2.49 2.27
CA LEU A 269 7.66 3.91 2.62
C LEU A 269 9.03 4.56 2.31
N LEU A 270 10.12 3.80 2.43
CA LEU A 270 11.48 4.38 2.38
C LEU A 270 12.15 4.29 1.00
N HIS A 271 11.72 3.37 0.13
CA HIS A 271 12.40 3.16 -1.16
C HIS A 271 12.38 4.41 -2.05
N GLY A 272 11.25 5.14 -2.10
CA GLY A 272 11.11 6.35 -2.91
C GLY A 272 12.07 7.47 -2.50
N MET A 273 12.19 7.74 -1.19
CA MET A 273 13.13 8.74 -0.69
C MET A 273 14.60 8.34 -0.89
N LEU A 274 14.92 7.05 -0.73
CA LEU A 274 16.29 6.54 -0.91
C LEU A 274 16.69 6.49 -2.39
N LEU A 275 15.72 6.26 -3.29
CA LEU A 275 15.92 6.39 -4.73
C LEU A 275 16.32 7.81 -5.14
N ARG A 276 15.66 8.82 -4.57
CA ARG A 276 15.92 10.24 -4.87
C ARG A 276 17.14 10.82 -4.14
N THR A 277 17.67 10.13 -3.14
CA THR A 277 18.89 10.51 -2.42
C THR A 277 20.05 9.59 -2.79
N VAL A 278 20.29 8.57 -1.97
CA VAL A 278 21.48 7.71 -2.01
C VAL A 278 21.66 7.08 -3.39
N PHE A 279 20.59 6.55 -3.98
CA PHE A 279 20.69 5.96 -5.32
C PHE A 279 21.09 7.00 -6.36
N ALA A 280 20.44 8.17 -6.41
CA ALA A 280 20.78 9.23 -7.36
C ALA A 280 22.23 9.73 -7.17
N TRP A 281 22.72 9.82 -5.93
CA TRP A 281 24.10 10.22 -5.64
C TRP A 281 25.11 9.20 -6.11
N VAL A 282 24.87 7.91 -5.87
CA VAL A 282 25.76 6.84 -6.31
C VAL A 282 25.67 6.68 -7.83
N LEU A 283 24.48 6.73 -8.41
CA LEU A 283 24.26 6.62 -9.84
C LEU A 283 25.08 7.67 -10.61
N HIS A 284 25.01 8.92 -10.17
CA HIS A 284 25.67 10.05 -10.86
C HIS A 284 27.05 10.39 -10.30
N LEU A 285 27.62 9.51 -9.45
CA LEU A 285 28.93 9.75 -8.84
C LEU A 285 30.01 9.87 -9.92
N GLY A 286 30.67 11.04 -9.98
CA GLY A 286 31.75 11.31 -10.93
C GLY A 286 31.29 11.58 -12.36
N GLN A 287 29.99 11.71 -12.62
CA GLN A 287 29.46 12.08 -13.93
C GLN A 287 29.43 13.61 -14.10
N PRO A 288 29.89 14.17 -15.23
CA PRO A 288 29.70 15.59 -15.53
C PRO A 288 28.27 15.86 -15.97
N LEU A 289 27.85 17.12 -15.82
CA LEU A 289 26.62 17.61 -16.45
C LEU A 289 26.82 17.65 -17.96
N ALA A 290 25.85 17.14 -18.71
CA ALA A 290 25.81 17.19 -20.16
C ALA A 290 24.57 17.97 -20.63
N PRO A 291 24.65 18.72 -21.75
CA PRO A 291 23.50 19.41 -22.31
C PRO A 291 22.56 18.41 -23.01
N PHE A 292 21.30 18.38 -22.61
CA PHE A 292 20.24 17.60 -23.25
C PHE A 292 19.25 18.53 -23.96
N GLY A 293 18.89 18.18 -25.19
CA GLY A 293 17.88 18.90 -25.96
C GLY A 293 16.48 18.57 -25.44
N HIS A 294 15.80 19.56 -24.88
CA HIS A 294 14.40 19.46 -24.49
C HIS A 294 13.55 20.22 -25.51
N HIS A 295 12.49 19.59 -26.00
CA HIS A 295 11.50 20.26 -26.85
C HIS A 295 10.41 20.81 -25.94
N GLY A 296 10.19 22.11 -25.99
CA GLY A 296 9.04 22.68 -25.31
C GLY A 296 7.73 22.47 -26.02
N ASP A 297 6.65 22.82 -25.34
CA ASP A 297 5.28 22.78 -25.86
C ASP A 297 5.07 23.72 -27.07
N ASP A 298 5.99 24.68 -27.28
CA ASP A 298 6.07 25.61 -28.40
C ASP A 298 6.88 25.09 -29.60
N GLY A 299 7.44 23.87 -29.51
CA GLY A 299 8.29 23.26 -30.53
C GLY A 299 9.73 23.81 -30.57
N GLN A 300 10.11 24.71 -29.66
CA GLN A 300 11.47 25.24 -29.56
C GLN A 300 12.34 24.27 -28.76
N GLN A 301 13.58 24.08 -29.22
CA GLN A 301 14.58 23.28 -28.51
C GLN A 301 15.33 24.14 -27.50
N TYR A 302 15.24 23.80 -26.22
CA TYR A 302 16.05 24.38 -25.16
C TYR A 302 17.05 23.36 -24.64
N TRP A 303 18.27 23.81 -24.36
CA TRP A 303 19.30 22.98 -23.77
C TRP A 303 19.22 23.04 -22.26
N ILE A 304 19.02 21.88 -21.62
CA ILE A 304 19.00 21.75 -20.16
C ILE A 304 20.16 20.86 -19.76
N GLU A 305 20.97 21.31 -18.81
CA GLU A 305 22.07 20.52 -18.25
C GLU A 305 21.53 19.42 -17.33
N ARG A 306 21.86 18.16 -17.63
CA ARG A 306 21.44 16.98 -16.85
C ARG A 306 22.59 16.00 -16.69
N TYR A 307 22.52 15.17 -15.65
CA TYR A 307 23.39 14.02 -15.50
C TYR A 307 22.93 12.87 -16.41
N PRO A 308 23.77 12.41 -17.35
CA PRO A 308 23.43 11.31 -18.23
C PRO A 308 23.27 10.00 -17.43
N VAL A 309 22.37 9.13 -17.89
CA VAL A 309 22.26 7.79 -17.31
C VAL A 309 23.56 7.01 -17.61
N PRO A 310 24.28 6.53 -16.58
CA PRO A 310 25.57 5.90 -16.76
C PRO A 310 25.44 4.46 -17.31
N GLY A 311 26.57 3.84 -17.63
CA GLY A 311 26.61 2.46 -18.08
C GLY A 311 26.15 1.44 -17.03
N PHE A 312 25.92 0.20 -17.49
CA PHE A 312 25.37 -0.90 -16.68
C PHE A 312 26.05 -1.11 -15.32
N PHE A 313 27.38 -1.04 -15.26
CA PHE A 313 28.14 -1.27 -14.02
C PHE A 313 27.78 -0.26 -12.93
N GLN A 314 27.65 1.02 -13.28
CA GLN A 314 27.29 2.06 -12.33
C GLN A 314 25.84 1.89 -11.85
N CYS A 315 24.93 1.56 -12.76
CA CYS A 315 23.54 1.24 -12.43
C CYS A 315 23.45 0.03 -11.49
N ALA A 316 24.22 -1.03 -11.74
CA ALA A 316 24.26 -2.22 -10.89
C ALA A 316 24.81 -1.90 -9.50
N LEU A 317 25.92 -1.14 -9.41
CA LEU A 317 26.48 -0.69 -8.15
C LEU A 317 25.49 0.17 -7.36
N ALA A 318 24.87 1.17 -8.00
CA ALA A 318 23.87 2.04 -7.38
C ALA A 318 22.67 1.22 -6.86
N THR A 319 22.23 0.22 -7.61
CA THR A 319 21.13 -0.67 -7.22
C THR A 319 21.50 -1.53 -6.00
N LEU A 320 22.72 -2.09 -5.96
CA LEU A 320 23.20 -2.87 -4.82
C LEU A 320 23.33 -2.01 -3.56
N VAL A 321 23.89 -0.80 -3.67
CA VAL A 321 24.00 0.14 -2.56
C VAL A 321 22.60 0.55 -2.07
N LEU A 322 21.68 0.85 -2.98
CA LEU A 322 20.30 1.14 -2.63
C LEU A 322 19.64 -0.02 -1.89
N ALA A 323 19.76 -1.26 -2.38
CA ALA A 323 19.17 -2.44 -1.74
C ALA A 323 19.69 -2.62 -0.30
N ALA A 324 21.00 -2.44 -0.08
CA ALA A 324 21.61 -2.49 1.24
C ALA A 324 21.10 -1.35 2.15
N CYS A 325 21.04 -0.11 1.64
CA CYS A 325 20.55 1.04 2.39
C CYS A 325 19.06 0.93 2.74
N VAL A 326 18.22 0.50 1.79
CA VAL A 326 16.79 0.25 2.02
C VAL A 326 16.61 -0.84 3.06
N GLY A 327 17.30 -1.99 2.90
CA GLY A 327 17.22 -3.08 3.88
C GLY A 327 17.64 -2.64 5.29
N GLY A 328 18.74 -1.89 5.41
CA GLY A 328 19.21 -1.36 6.69
C GLY A 328 18.27 -0.31 7.29
N ALA A 329 17.80 0.64 6.49
CA ALA A 329 16.87 1.68 6.95
C ALA A 329 15.52 1.11 7.35
N SER A 330 14.97 0.16 6.59
CA SER A 330 13.71 -0.52 6.90
C SER A 330 13.84 -1.40 8.15
N HIS A 331 14.98 -2.06 8.36
CA HIS A 331 15.24 -2.78 9.60
C HIS A 331 15.28 -1.83 10.82
N LEU A 332 15.97 -0.70 10.70
CA LEU A 332 16.04 0.32 11.75
C LEU A 332 14.67 0.93 12.05
N TRP A 333 13.89 1.21 10.99
CA TRP A 333 12.52 1.70 11.09
C TRP A 333 11.64 0.73 11.89
N ASN A 334 11.70 -0.55 11.56
CA ASN A 334 10.94 -1.58 12.25
C ASN A 334 11.37 -1.73 13.73
N MET A 335 12.67 -1.64 14.03
CA MET A 335 13.16 -1.77 15.41
C MET A 335 12.87 -0.55 16.29
N LYS A 336 12.88 0.67 15.73
CA LYS A 336 12.79 1.91 16.51
C LYS A 336 11.48 2.66 16.35
N LEU A 337 10.98 2.83 15.12
CA LEU A 337 9.84 3.68 14.84
C LEU A 337 8.51 2.92 14.96
N GLU A 338 8.43 1.67 14.49
CA GLU A 338 7.21 0.88 14.63
C GLU A 338 6.73 0.70 16.08
N PRO A 339 7.59 0.41 17.07
CA PRO A 339 7.16 0.32 18.47
C PRO A 339 6.64 1.66 19.01
N LEU A 340 7.15 2.79 18.53
CA LEU A 340 6.66 4.12 18.91
C LEU A 340 5.26 4.35 18.34
N PHE A 341 5.04 4.06 17.06
CA PHE A 341 3.72 4.17 16.44
C PHE A 341 2.70 3.22 17.09
N ALA A 342 3.12 2.01 17.46
CA ALA A 342 2.29 1.07 18.20
C ALA A 342 1.87 1.62 19.58
N LYS A 343 2.81 2.21 20.33
CA LYS A 343 2.52 2.87 21.62
C LYS A 343 1.57 4.05 21.46
N MET A 344 1.78 4.89 20.44
CA MET A 344 0.89 6.04 20.15
C MET A 344 -0.52 5.56 19.81
N THR A 345 -0.63 4.54 18.95
CA THR A 345 -1.91 3.95 18.55
C THR A 345 -2.64 3.37 19.77
N ALA A 346 -1.95 2.62 20.63
CA ALA A 346 -2.54 2.04 21.83
C ALA A 346 -3.02 3.11 22.84
N LYS A 347 -2.29 4.23 22.98
CA LYS A 347 -2.73 5.36 23.80
C LYS A 347 -4.00 6.01 23.25
N LEU A 348 -4.05 6.24 21.93
CA LEU A 348 -5.23 6.80 21.27
C LEU A 348 -6.44 5.87 21.38
N GLU A 349 -6.23 4.56 21.20
CA GLU A 349 -7.28 3.56 21.37
C GLU A 349 -7.82 3.55 22.81
N GLY A 350 -6.93 3.61 23.81
CA GLY A 350 -7.34 3.69 25.21
C GLY A 350 -8.10 4.97 25.56
N LEU A 351 -7.74 6.10 24.95
CA LEU A 351 -8.42 7.38 25.14
C LEU A 351 -9.84 7.34 24.53
N VAL A 352 -9.98 6.84 23.31
CA VAL A 352 -11.28 6.76 22.61
C VAL A 352 -12.21 5.71 23.22
N THR A 353 -11.66 4.59 23.72
CA THR A 353 -12.44 3.55 24.38
C THR A 353 -12.75 3.86 25.85
N GLY A 354 -12.35 5.04 26.35
CA GLY A 354 -12.63 5.46 27.73
C GLY A 354 -11.83 4.71 28.80
N LYS A 355 -10.79 3.96 28.43
CA LYS A 355 -9.89 3.28 29.39
C LYS A 355 -8.97 4.26 30.11
N TYR A 356 -8.67 5.39 29.48
CA TYR A 356 -8.00 6.53 30.11
C TYR A 356 -9.03 7.67 30.17
N SER A 357 -9.76 7.77 31.28
CA SER A 357 -10.57 8.95 31.56
C SER A 357 -9.62 10.13 31.73
N ILE A 358 -9.73 11.13 30.85
CA ILE A 358 -9.24 12.46 31.18
C ILE A 358 -10.03 12.88 32.41
N GLU A 359 -9.39 12.96 33.57
CA GLU A 359 -9.99 13.60 34.75
C GLU A 359 -10.31 15.04 34.35
N VAL A 360 -11.55 15.27 33.91
CA VAL A 360 -12.13 16.60 33.96
C VAL A 360 -12.21 16.89 35.46
N LYS A 361 -11.26 17.68 35.97
CA LYS A 361 -11.39 18.30 37.28
C LYS A 361 -12.72 19.06 37.26
N SER A 362 -13.80 18.45 37.76
CA SER A 362 -14.98 19.21 38.10
C SER A 362 -14.56 20.09 39.27
N THR A 363 -14.43 21.39 39.02
CA THR A 363 -14.51 22.40 40.07
C THR A 363 -15.94 22.40 40.59
N ASP A 364 -16.33 21.33 41.29
CA ASP A 364 -17.55 21.29 42.09
C ASP A 364 -17.27 22.06 43.38
N THR A 365 -17.17 23.38 43.26
CA THR A 365 -17.59 24.23 44.37
C THR A 365 -19.11 24.09 44.46
N PRO A 366 -19.67 23.50 45.53
CA PRO A 366 -21.12 23.40 45.67
C PRO A 366 -21.71 24.81 45.69
N ILE A 367 -22.51 25.13 44.67
CA ILE A 367 -23.16 26.43 44.47
C ILE A 367 -24.26 26.68 45.53
N LEU A 368 -24.58 25.69 46.37
CA LEU A 368 -25.62 25.80 47.38
C LEU A 368 -25.06 25.47 48.77
N PRO A 369 -25.18 26.39 49.75
CA PRO A 369 -24.83 26.09 51.12
C PRO A 369 -25.79 25.04 51.67
N ILE A 370 -25.24 23.93 52.13
CA ILE A 370 -25.99 22.91 52.88
C ILE A 370 -26.44 23.57 54.18
N ARG A 371 -27.75 23.79 54.32
CA ARG A 371 -28.39 24.26 55.57
C ARG A 371 -28.15 23.22 56.66
N LYS A 372 -27.56 23.63 57.78
CA LYS A 372 -27.38 22.80 58.98
C LYS A 372 -28.45 23.14 60.01
N ASP A 373 -29.67 22.68 59.74
CA ASP A 373 -30.74 22.66 60.74
C ASP A 373 -31.45 21.30 60.65
#